data_AF-A0A2Z2M9P1-F1
#
_entry.id   AF-A0A2Z2M9P1-F1
#
_cell.length_a   1.000
_cell.length_b   1.000
_cell.length_c   1.000
_cell.angle_alpha   90.00
_cell.angle_beta   90.00
_cell.angle_gamma   90.00
#
_symmetry.space_group_name_H-M   'P 1'
#
loop_
_entity.id
_entity.type
_entity.pdbx_description
1 polymer ?
#
loop_
_entity_poly.entity_id
_entity_poly.type
_entity_poly.pdbx_seq_one_letter_code
_entity_poly.pdbx_strand_id
1 'polypeptide(L)' 'MNLVRSLLKLLFLHIPRLLFQIAGLTRVVRRGRRAFKRALKKEGLPEEIANVLTREFFVDINWRELVFKKERN' A
#
# COMPACT_ATOMS: atom_id res chain seq x y z
N MET A 1 -22.66 -29.82 -0.11
CA MET A 1 -21.31 -29.80 0.51
C MET A 1 -20.24 -29.03 -0.29
N ASN A 2 -20.35 -28.87 -1.61
CA ASN A 2 -19.33 -28.17 -2.42
C ASN A 2 -19.27 -26.66 -2.16
N LEU A 3 -20.41 -26.02 -1.90
CA LEU A 3 -20.49 -24.59 -1.54
C LEU A 3 -19.74 -24.26 -0.25
N VAL A 4 -19.93 -25.06 0.80
CA VAL A 4 -19.25 -24.86 2.10
C VAL A 4 -17.74 -25.04 1.94
N ARG A 5 -17.29 -26.06 1.21
CA ARG A 5 -15.85 -26.26 0.92
C ARG A 5 -15.27 -25.10 0.10
N SER A 6 -16.02 -24.57 -0.87
CA SER A 6 -15.61 -23.41 -1.67
C SER A 6 -15.50 -22.15 -0.82
N LEU A 7 -16.46 -21.91 0.09
CA LEU A 7 -16.44 -20.77 1.00
C LEU A 7 -15.25 -20.84 1.96
N LEU A 8 -14.97 -22.02 2.51
CA LEU A 8 -13.80 -22.24 3.37
C LEU A 8 -12.50 -21.97 2.60
N LYS A 9 -12.35 -22.45 1.35
CA LYS A 9 -11.17 -22.14 0.54
C LYS A 9 -11.03 -20.63 0.27
N LEU A 10 -12.14 -19.94 0.01
CA LEU A 10 -12.12 -18.49 -0.19
C LEU A 10 -11.61 -17.76 1.07
N LEU A 11 -12.22 -18.06 2.22
CA LEU A 11 -11.93 -17.40 3.50
C LEU A 11 -10.53 -17.71 4.02
N PHE A 12 -10.09 -18.97 3.92
CA PHE A 12 -8.86 -19.42 4.57
C PHE A 12 -7.65 -19.49 3.64
N LEU A 13 -7.83 -19.49 2.32
CA LEU A 13 -6.70 -19.55 1.37
C LEU A 13 -6.61 -18.31 0.49
N HIS A 14 -7.72 -17.91 -0.16
CA HIS A 14 -7.66 -16.83 -1.14
C HIS A 14 -7.57 -15.44 -0.48
N ILE A 15 -8.41 -15.15 0.50
CA ILE A 15 -8.39 -13.85 1.18
C ILE A 15 -7.04 -13.60 1.88
N PRO A 16 -6.50 -14.52 2.70
CA PRO A 16 -5.20 -14.30 3.33
C PRO A 16 -4.09 -14.11 2.31
N ARG A 17 -4.09 -14.90 1.22
CA ARG A 17 -3.11 -14.76 0.14
C ARG A 17 -3.15 -13.37 -0.50
N LEU A 18 -4.34 -12.85 -0.81
CA LEU A 18 -4.50 -11.50 -1.35
C LEU A 18 -4.01 -10.44 -0.35
N LEU A 19 -4.34 -10.58 0.93
CA LEU A 19 -3.87 -9.67 1.98
C LEU A 19 -2.35 -9.67 2.09
N PHE A 20 -1.70 -10.84 2.02
CA PHE A 20 -0.23 -10.94 2.02
C PHE A 20 0.39 -10.29 0.79
N GLN A 21 -0.22 -10.44 -0.39
CA GLN A 21 0.24 -9.78 -1.62
C GLN A 21 0.13 -8.25 -1.50
N ILE A 22 -0.99 -7.73 -0.99
CA ILE A 22 -1.18 -6.29 -0.73
C ILE A 22 -0.16 -5.80 0.31
N ALA A 23 0.07 -6.56 1.38
CA ALA A 23 1.08 -6.25 2.39
C ALA A 23 2.50 -6.22 1.78
N GLY A 24 2.80 -7.13 0.85
CA GLY A 24 4.04 -7.13 0.08
C GLY A 24 4.23 -5.85 -0.75
N LEU A 25 3.21 -5.47 -1.52
CA LEU A 25 3.22 -4.26 -2.34
C LEU A 25 3.39 -3.00 -1.49
N THR A 26 2.62 -2.86 -0.40
CA THR A 26 2.74 -1.71 0.51
C THR A 26 4.13 -1.63 1.14
N ARG A 27 4.76 -2.77 1.44
CA ARG A 27 6.15 -2.82 1.93
C ARG A 27 7.15 -2.33 0.90
N VAL A 28 7.01 -2.74 -0.37
CA VAL A 28 7.87 -2.29 -1.47
C VAL A 28 7.75 -0.78 -1.66
N VAL A 29 6.53 -0.25 -1.70
CA VAL A 29 6.28 1.20 -1.82
C VAL A 29 6.90 1.96 -0.65
N ARG A 30 6.71 1.50 0.59
CA ARG A 30 7.34 2.12 1.77
C ARG A 30 8.87 2.11 1.70
N ARG A 31 9.46 1.02 1.19
CA ARG A 31 10.91 0.93 1.00
C ARG A 31 11.39 1.93 -0.04
N GLY A 32 10.69 2.03 -1.17
CA GLY A 32 10.93 3.03 -2.21
C GLY A 32 10.85 4.45 -1.66
N ARG A 33 9.80 4.78 -0.91
CA ARG A 33 9.63 6.09 -0.25
C ARG A 33 10.81 6.46 0.65
N ARG A 34 11.28 5.50 1.46
CA ARG A 34 12.45 5.70 2.33
C ARG A 34 13.74 5.89 1.53
N ALA A 35 13.95 5.07 0.49
CA ALA A 35 15.14 5.16 -0.36
C ALA A 35 15.17 6.50 -1.12
N PHE A 36 14.04 6.93 -1.66
CA PHE A 36 13.88 8.21 -2.35
C PHE A 36 14.21 9.39 -1.43
N LYS A 37 13.58 9.47 -0.24
CA LYS A 37 13.88 10.52 0.74
C LYS A 37 15.37 10.54 1.13
N ARG A 38 15.99 9.37 1.31
CA ARG A 38 17.42 9.25 1.61
C ARG A 38 18.29 9.75 0.46
N ALA A 39 17.93 9.44 -0.78
CA ALA A 39 18.65 9.92 -1.97
C ALA A 39 18.58 11.45 -2.05
N LEU A 40 17.41 12.06 -1.89
CA LEU A 40 17.27 13.52 -1.89
C LEU A 40 18.14 14.19 -0.82
N LYS A 41 18.15 13.65 0.40
CA LYS A 41 19.03 14.16 1.46
C LYS A 41 20.51 14.01 1.12
N LYS A 42 20.90 12.93 0.46
CA LYS A 42 22.28 12.68 0.02
C LYS A 42 22.72 13.68 -1.06
N GLU A 43 21.81 14.07 -1.95
CA GLU A 43 22.05 15.12 -2.95
C GLU A 43 22.02 16.55 -2.36
N GLY A 44 21.95 16.68 -1.03
CA GLY A 44 22.05 17.96 -0.34
C GLY A 44 20.74 18.76 -0.25
N LEU A 45 19.59 18.15 -0.58
CA LEU A 45 18.32 18.85 -0.42
C LEU A 45 17.99 19.05 1.08
N PRO A 46 17.54 20.26 1.47
CA PRO A 46 16.99 20.51 2.80
C PRO A 46 15.87 19.52 3.15
N GLU A 47 15.77 19.16 4.43
CA GLU A 47 14.79 18.17 4.90
C GLU A 47 13.35 18.55 4.52
N GLU A 48 13.01 19.83 4.59
CA GLU A 48 11.69 20.36 4.22
C GLU A 48 11.36 20.07 2.76
N ILE A 49 12.28 20.36 1.84
CA ILE A 49 12.11 20.11 0.40
C ILE A 49 12.01 18.60 0.14
N ALA A 50 12.90 17.81 0.75
CA ALA A 50 12.87 16.36 0.60
C ALA A 50 11.53 15.75 1.10
N ASN A 51 10.95 16.31 2.16
CA ASN A 51 9.65 15.90 2.69
C ASN A 51 8.50 16.23 1.73
N VAL A 52 8.48 17.45 1.17
CA VAL A 52 7.46 17.88 0.21
C VAL A 52 7.52 17.00 -1.04
N LEU A 53 8.69 16.83 -1.65
CA LEU A 53 8.88 15.99 -2.83
C LEU A 53 8.49 14.53 -2.57
N THR A 54 8.86 13.99 -1.41
CA THR A 54 8.47 12.62 -1.03
C THR A 54 6.96 12.49 -0.80
N ARG A 55 6.27 13.55 -0.38
CA ARG A 55 4.82 13.55 -0.18
C ARG A 55 4.06 13.70 -1.48
N GLU A 56 4.54 14.50 -2.41
CA GLU A 56 3.89 14.70 -3.71
C GLU A 56 4.12 13.54 -4.67
N PHE A 57 5.31 12.94 -4.64
CA PHE A 57 5.65 11.83 -5.53
C PHE A 57 4.94 10.52 -5.16
N PHE A 58 4.70 10.28 -3.87
CA PHE A 58 4.05 9.06 -3.38
C PHE A 58 2.62 9.33 -2.97
N VAL A 59 1.67 8.64 -3.61
CA VAL A 59 0.27 8.65 -3.17
C VAL A 59 0.14 7.82 -1.90
N ASP A 60 -0.22 8.47 -0.78
CA ASP A 60 -0.62 7.76 0.43
C ASP A 60 -2.03 7.17 0.19
N ILE A 61 -2.08 5.84 0.00
CA ILE A 61 -3.33 5.12 -0.25
C ILE A 61 -4.15 5.10 1.05
N ASN A 62 -5.25 5.86 1.09
CA ASN A 62 -6.25 5.77 2.13
C ASN A 62 -7.23 4.62 1.82
N TRP A 63 -6.92 3.42 2.32
CA TRP A 63 -7.75 2.22 2.11
C TRP A 63 -9.18 2.37 2.60
N ARG A 64 -9.39 3.14 3.68
CA ARG A 64 -10.74 3.42 4.19
C ARG A 64 -11.53 4.17 3.12
N GLU A 65 -10.97 5.26 2.61
CA GLU A 65 -11.64 6.06 1.58
C GLU A 65 -11.88 5.27 0.29
N LEU A 66 -10.91 4.48 -0.19
CA LEU A 66 -11.09 3.69 -1.41
C LEU A 66 -12.15 2.60 -1.30
N VAL A 67 -12.24 1.93 -0.14
CA VAL A 67 -13.25 0.88 0.09
C VAL A 67 -14.64 1.50 0.23
N PHE A 68 -14.78 2.59 0.98
CA PHE A 68 -16.08 3.23 1.24
C PHE A 68 -16.56 4.19 0.13
N LYS A 69 -15.68 4.70 -0.72
CA LYS A 69 -16.05 5.53 -1.88
C LYS A 69 -16.76 4.72 -2.97
N LYS A 70 -16.50 3.41 -3.03
CA LYS A 70 -17.14 2.50 -3.99
C LYS A 70 -18.60 2.17 -3.63
N GLU A 71 -19.03 2.32 -2.38
CA GLU A 71 -20.43 2.10 -1.98
C GLU A 71 -21.36 3.29 -2.26
N ARG A 72 -20.80 4.43 -2.68
CA ARG A 72 -21.55 5.69 -2.86
C ARG A 72 -21.73 6.10 -4.34
N ASN A 73 -21.30 5.25 -5.28
CA ASN A 73 -21.47 5.36 -6.73
C ASN A 73 -22.10 4.07 -7.26
#